data_AF-A0A7X3JZP5-F1
#
_entry.id   AF-A0A7X3JZP5-F1
#
_cell.length_a   1.000
_cell.length_b   1.000
_cell.length_c   1.000
_cell.angle_alpha   90.00
_cell.angle_beta   90.00
_cell.angle_gamma   90.00
#
_symmetry.space_group_name_H-M   'P 1'
#
loop_
_entity.id
_entity.type
_entity.pdbx_description
1 polymer ?
#
loop_
_entity_poly.entity_id
_entity_poly.type
_entity_poly.pdbx_seq_one_letter_code
_entity_poly.pdbx_strand_id
1 'polypeptide(L)' 'MIKQYFAEISLTGEDTLSDSLNTLVNRAENEFGTPYIEIAQIVPTQADHYTVILNLDFPQAQGESRA' A
#
# COMPACT_ATOMS: atom_id res chain seq x y z
N MET A 1 6.91 -10.98 -7.37
CA MET A 1 6.15 -11.77 -6.37
C MET A 1 5.20 -10.78 -5.73
N ILE A 2 3.90 -11.02 -5.87
CA ILE A 2 2.89 -10.14 -5.28
C ILE A 2 2.69 -10.51 -3.81
N LYS A 3 2.80 -9.53 -2.93
CA LYS A 3 2.43 -9.62 -1.52
C LYS A 3 1.29 -8.64 -1.24
N GLN A 4 0.48 -8.95 -0.23
CA GLN A 4 -0.57 -8.05 0.25
C GLN A 4 -0.14 -7.40 1.55
N TYR A 5 -0.38 -6.10 1.65
CA TYR A 5 -0.14 -5.29 2.84
C TYR A 5 -1.44 -4.62 3.28
N PHE A 6 -1.73 -4.68 4.57
CA PHE A 6 -2.94 -4.15 5.17
C PHE A 6 -2.56 -2.93 6.01
N ALA A 7 -3.16 -1.79 5.71
CA ALA A 7 -2.93 -0.54 6.41
C ALA A 7 -4.24 0.04 6.92
N GLU A 8 -4.17 0.73 8.05
CA GLU A 8 -5.30 1.51 8.56
C GLU A 8 -5.05 2.99 8.31
N ILE A 9 -6.06 3.67 7.77
CA ILE A 9 -6.09 5.11 7.60
C ILE A 9 -7.21 5.66 8.47
N SER A 10 -6.90 6.73 9.19
CA SER A 10 -7.89 7.55 9.89
C SER A 10 -7.81 8.94 9.30
N LEU A 11 -8.92 9.45 8.76
CA LEU A 11 -8.96 10.80 8.23
C LEU A 11 -9.07 11.78 9.40
N THR A 12 -8.21 12.80 9.37
CA THR A 12 -8.41 13.99 10.20
C THR A 12 -9.25 14.98 9.39
N GLY A 13 -9.98 15.90 10.04
CA GLY A 13 -10.86 16.85 9.35
C GLY A 13 -10.17 17.79 8.36
N GLU A 14 -8.84 17.77 8.28
CA GLU A 14 -8.03 18.56 7.35
C GLU A 14 -7.54 17.74 6.13
N ASP A 15 -7.56 16.40 6.21
CA ASP A 15 -7.01 15.51 5.18
C ASP A 15 -8.13 14.87 4.34
N THR A 16 -7.94 14.83 3.02
CA THR A 16 -8.83 14.02 2.17
C THR A 16 -8.37 12.56 2.15
N LEU A 17 -9.29 11.66 1.79
CA LEU A 17 -8.95 10.25 1.55
C LEU A 17 -7.84 10.11 0.50
N SER A 18 -7.89 10.92 -0.56
CA SER A 18 -6.87 10.90 -1.62
C SER A 18 -5.48 11.29 -1.11
N ASP A 19 -5.38 12.30 -0.24
CA ASP A 19 -4.11 12.73 0.33
C ASP A 19 -3.50 11.65 1.25
N SER A 20 -4.37 11.03 2.05
CA SER A 20 -3.98 9.93 2.94
C SER A 20 -3.53 8.69 2.16
N LEU A 21 -4.23 8.33 1.07
CA LEU A 21 -3.86 7.20 0.20
C LEU A 21 -2.53 7.46 -0.52
N ASN A 22 -2.32 8.66 -1.06
CA ASN A 22 -1.05 9.03 -1.67
C ASN A 22 0.11 8.94 -0.68
N THR A 23 -0.11 9.42 0.55
CA THR A 23 0.88 9.34 1.63
C THR A 23 1.18 7.88 2.00
N LEU A 24 0.16 7.03 2.07
CA LEU A 24 0.31 5.60 2.33
C LEU A 24 1.13 4.91 1.22
N VAL A 25 0.84 5.17 -0.05
CA VAL A 25 1.57 4.59 -1.19
C VAL A 25 3.03 5.03 -1.15
N ASN A 26 3.31 6.33 -1.05
CA ASN A 26 4.67 6.86 -0.97
C ASN A 26 5.46 6.26 0.21
N ARG A 27 4.81 6.09 1.37
CA ARG A 27 5.43 5.44 2.52
C ARG A 27 5.75 3.99 2.22
N ALA A 28 4.80 3.23 1.66
CA ALA A 28 4.99 1.83 1.35
C ALA A 28 6.09 1.63 0.29
N GLU A 29 6.21 2.52 -0.70
CA GLU A 29 7.28 2.46 -1.72
C GLU A 29 8.66 2.59 -1.07
N ASN A 30 8.79 3.55 -0.16
CA ASN A 30 10.03 3.78 0.59
C ASN A 30 10.33 2.65 1.58
N GLU A 31 9.31 2.11 2.25
CA GLU A 31 9.45 1.06 3.27
C GLU A 31 9.83 -0.30 2.65
N PHE A 32 9.18 -0.66 1.54
CA PHE A 32 9.37 -1.96 0.89
C PHE A 32 10.36 -1.94 -0.27
N GLY A 33 10.81 -0.76 -0.71
CA GLY A 33 11.81 -0.63 -1.77
C GLY A 33 11.30 -1.10 -3.14
N THR A 34 9.99 -0.99 -3.39
CA THR A 34 9.38 -1.28 -4.69
C THR A 34 8.46 -0.13 -5.11
N PRO A 35 8.55 0.37 -6.35
CA PRO A 35 7.60 1.35 -6.89
C PRO A 35 6.31 0.68 -7.40
N TYR A 36 6.23 -0.66 -7.39
CA TYR A 36 5.07 -1.39 -7.91
C TYR A 36 4.05 -1.63 -6.79
N ILE A 37 3.37 -0.55 -6.42
CA ILE A 37 2.34 -0.54 -5.38
C ILE A 37 1.00 -0.18 -6.00
N GLU A 38 -0.02 -0.97 -5.69
CA GLU A 38 -1.39 -0.77 -6.15
C GLU A 38 -2.36 -0.85 -4.97
N ILE A 39 -3.30 0.08 -4.89
CA ILE A 39 -4.42 -0.02 -3.95
C ILE A 39 -5.42 -1.03 -4.51
N ALA A 40 -5.46 -2.22 -3.92
CA ALA A 40 -6.36 -3.29 -4.34
C ALA A 40 -7.78 -3.08 -3.82
N GLN A 41 -7.91 -2.59 -2.58
CA GLN A 41 -9.21 -2.40 -1.94
C GLN A 41 -9.14 -1.34 -0.83
N ILE A 42 -10.24 -0.63 -0.66
CA ILE A 42 -10.49 0.27 0.48
C ILE A 42 -11.79 -0.19 1.14
N VAL A 43 -11.72 -0.53 2.43
CA VAL A 43 -12.85 -0.99 3.22
C VAL A 43 -13.13 0.04 4.31
N PRO A 44 -14.26 0.77 4.25
CA PRO A 44 -14.65 1.66 5.34
C PRO A 44 -15.02 0.81 6.56
N THR A 45 -14.41 1.12 7.70
CA THR A 45 -14.69 0.44 8.98
C THR A 45 -15.49 1.33 9.93
N GLN A 46 -15.31 2.66 9.86
CA GLN A 46 -16.08 3.68 10.60
C GLN A 46 -16.17 4.99 9.78
N ALA A 47 -16.83 6.02 10.32
CA ALA A 47 -17.12 7.29 9.61
C ALA A 47 -15.87 7.93 8.96
N ASP A 48 -14.70 7.81 9.59
CA ASP A 48 -13.43 8.36 9.12
C ASP A 48 -12.28 7.34 9.15
N HIS A 49 -12.60 6.04 9.26
CA HIS A 49 -11.60 4.97 9.35
C HIS A 49 -11.74 3.99 8.20
N TYR A 50 -10.60 3.64 7.61
CA TYR A 50 -10.52 2.76 6.44
C TYR A 50 -9.41 1.74 6.62
N THR A 51 -9.69 0.50 6.27
CA THR A 51 -8.66 -0.50 6.00
C THR A 51 -8.34 -0.47 4.52
N VAL A 52 -7.07 -0.23 4.19
CA VAL A 52 -6.57 -0.20 2.81
C VAL A 52 -5.70 -1.42 2.57
N ILE A 53 -5.99 -2.13 1.50
CA ILE A 53 -5.23 -3.30 1.06
C ILE A 53 -4.38 -2.89 -0.13
N LEU A 54 -3.06 -3.02 0.00
CA LEU A 54 -2.10 -2.76 -1.06
C LEU A 54 -1.56 -4.07 -1.63
N ASN A 55 -1.49 -4.17 -2.94
CA ASN A 55 -0.65 -5.14 -3.62
C ASN A 55 0.75 -4.53 -3.77
N LEU A 56 1.76 -5.29 -3.35
CA LEU A 56 3.17 -4.97 -3.49
C LEU A 56 3.78 -5.99 -4.43
N ASP A 57 4.25 -5.57 -5.61
CA ASP A 57 5.02 -6.47 -6.48
C ASP A 57 6.52 -6.25 -6.30
N PHE A 58 7.21 -7.33 -5.94
CA PHE A 58 8.66 -7.33 -5.84
C PHE A 58 9.23 -7.97 -7.10
N PRO A 59 10.13 -7.29 -7.84
CA PRO A 59 10.83 -7.95 -8.94
C PRO A 59 11.50 -9.21 -8.40
N GLN A 60 11.25 -10.35 -9.04
CA GLN A 60 11.97 -11.57 -8.70
C GLN A 60 13.46 -11.26 -8.90
N ALA A 61 14.26 -11.40 -7.85
CA ALA A 61 15.71 -11.32 -7.99
C ALA A 61 16.10 -12.30 -9.11
N GLN A 62 16.65 -11.79 -10.22
CA GLN A 62 17.26 -12.61 -11.26
C GLN A 62 18.48 -13.29 -10.63
N GLY A 63 18.26 -14.40 -9.93
CA GLY A 63 19.27 -15.11 -9.15
C GLY A 63 18.97 -16.59 -8.94
N GLU A 64 17.72 -17.03 -9.06
CA GLU A 64 17.33 -18.45 -8.96
C GLU A 64 17.15 -19.11 -10.34
N SER A 65 18.08 -18.85 -11.25
CA SER A 65 18.21 -19.59 -12.51
C SER A 65 19.69 -19.75 -12.84
N ARG A 66 20.37 -20.55 -12.02
CA ARG A 66 21.62 -21.27 -12.32
C ARG A 66 22.06 -22.05 -11.07
N ALA A 67 21.48 -23.23 -10.89
CA ALA A 67 22.09 -24.33 -10.14
C ALA A 67 21.81 -25.62 -10.90
#